data_AF-A0A455UAK8-F1
#
_entry.id   AF-A0A455UAK8-F1
#
_cell.length_a   1.000
_cell.length_b   1.000
_cell.length_c   1.000
_cell.angle_alpha   90.00
_cell.angle_beta   90.00
_cell.angle_gamma   90.00
#
_symmetry.space_group_name_H-M   'P 1'
#
loop_
_entity.id
_entity.type
_entity.pdbx_description
1 polymer ?
#
loop_
_entity_poly.entity_id
_entity_poly.type
_entity_poly.pdbx_seq_one_letter_code
_entity_poly.pdbx_strand_id
1 'polypeptide(L)' 'MDDAARDRLVNNIVGHVSDGVEEPVLSRVFEYWKNVDQTIGERVEQGVMANRREKAL' A
#
# COMPACT_ATOMS: atom_id res chain seq x y z
N MET A 1 13.24 -7.38 -10.70
CA MET A 1 11.98 -8.05 -10.34
C MET A 1 11.06 -7.99 -11.54
N ASP A 2 10.43 -9.11 -11.92
CA ASP A 2 9.43 -9.11 -13.00
C ASP A 2 8.11 -8.48 -12.51
N ASP A 3 7.20 -8.22 -13.44
CA ASP A 3 5.94 -7.54 -13.14
C ASP A 3 5.06 -8.38 -12.22
N ALA A 4 5.03 -9.70 -12.42
CA ALA A 4 4.28 -10.61 -11.56
C ALA A 4 4.76 -10.56 -10.10
N ALA A 5 6.07 -10.44 -9.88
CA ALA A 5 6.62 -10.26 -8.55
C ALA A 5 6.34 -8.88 -7.97
N ARG A 6 6.26 -7.81 -8.79
CA ARG A 6 5.82 -6.47 -8.34
C ARG A 6 4.37 -6.50 -7.88
N ASP A 7 3.51 -7.20 -8.62
CA ASP A 7 2.11 -7.33 -8.28
C ASP A 7 1.91 -8.08 -6.96
N ARG A 8 2.64 -9.18 -6.76
CA ARG A 8 2.63 -9.91 -5.47
C ARG A 8 3.10 -9.04 -4.31
N LEU A 9 4.16 -8.24 -4.51
CA LEU A 9 4.67 -7.33 -3.48
C LEU A 9 3.60 -6.30 -3.09
N VAL A 10 3.00 -5.62 -4.08
CA VAL A 10 1.94 -4.63 -3.84
C VAL A 10 0.77 -5.25 -3.09
N ASN A 11 0.28 -6.41 -3.52
CA ASN A 11 -0.85 -7.08 -2.88
C ASN A 11 -0.57 -7.45 -1.41
N ASN A 12 0.63 -7.96 -1.11
CA ASN A 12 1.02 -8.30 0.25
C ASN A 12 1.07 -7.06 1.16
N ILE A 13 1.65 -5.96 0.68
CA ILE A 13 1.74 -4.71 1.44
C ILE A 13 0.33 -4.16 1.68
N VAL A 14 -0.50 -4.06 0.63
CA VAL A 14 -1.88 -3.56 0.75
C VAL A 14 -2.67 -4.38 1.75
N GLY A 15 -2.59 -5.71 1.68
CA GLY A 15 -3.26 -6.61 2.62
C GLY A 15 -2.85 -6.35 4.07
N HIS A 16 -1.54 -6.34 4.34
CA HIS A 16 -1.03 -6.14 5.71
C HIS A 16 -1.35 -4.75 6.26
N VAL A 17 -1.16 -3.70 5.45
CA VAL A 17 -1.43 -2.31 5.88
C VAL A 17 -2.92 -2.10 6.14
N SER A 18 -3.79 -2.72 5.34
CA SER A 18 -5.25 -2.63 5.51
C SER A 18 -5.76 -3.37 6.75
N ASP A 19 -4.93 -4.18 7.42
CA ASP A 19 -5.27 -4.99 8.60
C ASP A 19 -5.07 -4.23 9.93
N GLY A 20 -5.18 -2.90 9.90
CA GLY A 20 -5.19 -2.06 11.10
C GLY A 20 -3.96 -1.17 11.30
N VAL A 21 -3.14 -0.96 10.27
CA VAL A 21 -2.14 0.12 10.31
C VAL A 21 -2.86 1.46 10.22
N GLU A 22 -2.66 2.31 11.22
CA GLU A 22 -3.27 3.63 11.37
C GLU A 22 -2.24 4.76 11.35
N GLU A 23 -2.73 6.01 11.34
CA GLU A 23 -1.86 7.18 11.45
C GLU A 23 -1.14 7.25 12.81
N PRO A 24 0.10 7.78 12.87
CA PRO A 24 0.87 8.37 11.77
C PRO A 24 1.69 7.35 10.95
N VAL A 25 1.58 6.06 11.27
CA VAL A 25 2.39 5.00 10.63
C VAL A 25 1.96 4.80 9.19
N LEU A 26 0.65 4.90 8.91
CA LEU A 26 0.11 4.83 7.57
C LEU A 26 0.79 5.81 6.60
N SER A 27 0.85 7.10 6.95
CA SER A 27 1.53 8.11 6.15
C SER A 27 2.99 7.75 5.87
N ARG A 28 3.70 7.23 6.88
CA ARG A 28 5.11 6.82 6.75
C ARG A 28 5.29 5.61 5.86
N VAL A 29 4.33 4.69 5.81
CA VAL A 29 4.37 3.54 4.89
C VAL A 29 4.32 4.02 3.44
N PHE A 30 3.45 4.97 3.12
CA PHE A 30 3.36 5.52 1.77
C PHE A 30 4.62 6.29 1.39
N GLU A 31 5.14 7.13 2.29
CA GLU A 31 6.40 7.85 2.09
C GLU A 31 7.56 6.86 1.86
N TYR A 32 7.69 5.85 2.72
CA TYR A 32 8.75 4.86 2.62
C TYR A 32 8.73 4.14 1.26
N TRP A 33 7.57 3.63 0.83
CA TRP A 33 7.50 2.90 -0.43
C TRP A 33 7.69 3.80 -1.65
N LYS A 34 7.21 5.06 -1.64
CA LYS A 34 7.48 6.02 -2.72
C LYS A 34 8.97 6.36 -2.83
N ASN A 35 9.68 6.44 -1.70
CA ASN A 35 11.13 6.64 -1.68
C ASN A 35 11.90 5.42 -2.21
N VAL A 36 11.39 4.20 -2.04
CA VAL A 36 11.98 2.97 -2.59
C VAL A 36 11.71 2.85 -4.09
N ASP A 37 10.46 3.02 -4.49
CA ASP A 37 9.99 2.96 -5.88
C ASP A 37 8.66 3.71 -6.00
N GLN A 38 8.67 4.80 -6.77
CA GLN A 38 7.50 5.70 -6.90
C GLN A 38 6.24 4.96 -7.36
N THR A 39 6.36 4.07 -8.35
CA THR A 39 5.23 3.34 -8.92
C THR A 39 4.67 2.32 -7.94
N ILE A 40 5.52 1.61 -7.20
CA ILE A 40 5.07 0.69 -6.15
C ILE A 40 4.38 1.46 -5.03
N GLY A 41 4.96 2.58 -4.58
CA GLY A 41 4.39 3.41 -3.52
C GLY A 41 2.99 3.95 -3.87
N GLU A 42 2.80 4.45 -5.08
CA GLU A 42 1.49 4.90 -5.58
C GLU A 42 0.47 3.76 -5.62
N ARG A 43 0.86 2.58 -6.11
CA ARG A 43 -0.03 1.40 -6.17
C ARG A 43 -0.43 0.91 -4.78
N VAL A 44 0.49 0.94 -3.81
CA VAL A 44 0.20 0.59 -2.42
C VAL A 44 -0.79 1.59 -1.80
N GLU A 45 -0.54 2.89 -1.96
CA GLU A 45 -1.43 3.94 -1.43
C GLU A 45 -2.84 3.82 -2.01
N GLN A 46 -2.96 3.66 -3.33
CA GLN A 46 -4.25 3.48 -4.00
C GLN A 46 -5.00 2.25 -3.46
N GLY A 47 -4.32 1.10 -3.34
CA GLY A 47 -4.93 -0.13 -2.85
C GLY A 47 -5.41 -0.02 -1.40
N VAL A 48 -4.61 0.57 -0.53
CA VAL A 48 -4.98 0.77 0.89
C VAL A 48 -6.14 1.75 1.03
N MET A 49 -6.13 2.87 0.29
CA MET A 49 -7.22 3.85 0.34
C MET A 49 -8.52 3.30 -0.23
N ALA A 50 -8.47 2.47 -1.26
CA ALA A 50 -9.64 1.76 -1.78
C ALA A 50 -10.27 0.85 -0.71
N ASN A 51 -9.46 0.02 -0.04
CA ASN A 51 -9.94 -0.87 1.03
C ASN A 51 -10.53 -0.09 2.21
N ARG A 52 -9.91 1.02 2.60
CA ARG A 52 -10.43 1.90 3.66
C ARG A 52 -11.79 2.50 3.29
N ARG A 53 -11.96 2.91 2.03
CA ARG A 53 -13.23 3.43 1.53
C ARG A 53 -14.32 2.36 1.54
N GLU A 54 -13.99 1.15 1.11
CA GLU A 54 -14.93 0.01 1.14
C GLU A 54 -15.35 -0.33 2.57
N LYS A 55 -14.43 -0.35 3.54
CA LYS A 55 -14.73 -0.60 4.96
C LYS A 55 -15.57 0.50 5.63
N ALA A 56 -15.60 1.70 5.05
CA ALA A 56 -16.35 2.85 5.58
C ALA A 56 -17.79 2.94 5.04
N LEU A 57 -18.16 2.07 4.09
CA LEU A 57 -19.52 1.90 3.55
C LEU A 57 -20.27 0.81 4.32
#